data_AF-A0A095BZ90-F1
#
_entry.id   AF-A0A095BZ90-F1
#
_cell.length_a   1.000
_cell.length_b   1.000
_cell.length_c   1.000
_cell.angle_alpha   90.00
_cell.angle_beta   90.00
_cell.angle_gamma   90.00
#
_symmetry.space_group_name_H-M   'P 1'
#
loop_
_entity.id
_entity.type
_entity.pdbx_description
1 polymer ?
#
loop_
_entity_poly.entity_id
_entity_poly.type
_entity_poly.pdbx_seq_one_letter_code
_entity_poly.pdbx_strand_id
1 'polypeptide(L)'
;MEFWKQLCAEHGISPEGTLEEFATSDADRKDVFFYQADDAHYIPRAVLLDLEPRVINTILSSPYARLYNPENVYLSKHGGGAGNNWAAGYTQGEKLEEEVFDIIDREAEGSDSLEAVEMQVKDKNQN
;
A
#
# COMPACT_ATOMS: atom_id res chain seq x y z
N MET A 1 -3.69 2.33 7.37
CA MET A 1 -4.53 1.13 7.45
C MET A 1 -6.00 1.46 7.47
N GLU A 2 -6.48 2.37 8.33
CA GLU A 2 -7.92 2.68 8.37
C GLU A 2 -8.48 3.19 7.05
N PHE A 3 -7.70 3.95 6.26
CA PHE A 3 -8.10 4.38 4.92
C PHE A 3 -8.48 3.22 3.99
N TRP A 4 -7.58 2.24 3.78
CA TRP A 4 -7.86 1.09 2.90
C TRP A 4 -8.99 0.21 3.44
N LYS A 5 -9.10 0.02 4.76
CA LYS A 5 -10.23 -0.72 5.35
C LYS A 5 -11.56 -0.03 5.06
N GLN A 6 -11.59 1.29 5.14
CA GLN A 6 -12.78 2.09 4.86
C GLN A 6 -13.17 1.97 3.38
N LEU A 7 -12.21 2.13 2.46
CA LEU A 7 -12.46 1.94 1.02
C LEU A 7 -12.96 0.52 0.71
N CYS A 8 -12.36 -0.51 1.30
CA CYS A 8 -12.84 -1.89 1.16
C CYS A 8 -14.30 -2.02 1.61
N ALA A 9 -14.66 -1.44 2.76
CA ALA A 9 -16.04 -1.46 3.25
C ALA A 9 -17.01 -0.69 2.34
N GLU A 10 -16.61 0.45 1.79
CA GLU A 10 -17.43 1.27 0.89
C GLU A 10 -17.67 0.58 -0.46
N HIS A 11 -16.65 -0.10 -0.99
CA HIS A 11 -16.69 -0.79 -2.28
C HIS A 11 -17.14 -2.26 -2.20
N GLY A 12 -17.42 -2.77 -1.00
CA GLY A 12 -17.79 -4.17 -0.79
C GLY A 12 -16.68 -5.15 -1.17
N ILE A 13 -15.44 -4.84 -0.80
CA ILE A 13 -14.27 -5.70 -0.99
C ILE A 13 -13.91 -6.30 0.37
N SER A 14 -13.75 -7.62 0.43
CA SER A 14 -13.38 -8.34 1.64
C SER A 14 -11.94 -8.01 2.08
N PRO A 15 -11.54 -8.33 3.33
CA PRO A 15 -10.16 -8.17 3.78
C PRO A 15 -9.13 -8.94 2.94
N GLU A 16 -9.57 -9.96 2.22
CA GLU A 16 -8.77 -10.74 1.28
C GLU A 16 -8.73 -10.16 -0.13
N GLY A 17 -9.44 -9.08 -0.43
CA GLY A 17 -9.51 -8.51 -1.78
C GLY A 17 -10.61 -9.10 -2.66
N THR A 18 -11.46 -9.99 -2.14
CA THR A 18 -12.57 -10.58 -2.91
C THR A 18 -13.77 -9.63 -2.95
N LEU A 19 -14.34 -9.39 -4.12
CA LEU A 19 -15.56 -8.61 -4.28
C LEU A 19 -16.78 -9.37 -3.76
N GLU A 20 -17.57 -8.72 -2.91
CA GLU A 20 -18.81 -9.27 -2.37
C GLU A 20 -19.93 -9.27 -3.44
N GLU A 21 -20.80 -10.28 -3.42
CA GLU A 21 -21.83 -10.47 -4.45
C GLU A 21 -22.76 -9.26 -4.61
N PHE A 22 -23.06 -8.56 -3.50
CA PHE A 22 -23.92 -7.38 -3.50
C PHE A 22 -23.27 -6.14 -4.12
N ALA A 23 -21.95 -6.15 -4.33
CA ALA A 23 -21.15 -5.01 -4.80
C ALA A 23 -20.73 -5.12 -6.28
N THR A 24 -21.34 -6.05 -7.02
CA THR A 24 -21.10 -6.33 -8.45
C THR A 24 -21.68 -5.27 -9.41
N SER A 25 -22.28 -4.19 -8.89
CA SER A 25 -22.82 -3.12 -9.73
C SER A 25 -21.71 -2.25 -10.34
N ASP A 26 -21.79 -2.01 -11.65
CA ASP A 26 -20.87 -1.15 -12.44
C ASP A 26 -20.93 0.35 -12.10
N ALA A 27 -21.83 0.78 -11.20
CA ALA A 27 -21.95 2.21 -10.86
C ALA A 27 -20.74 2.74 -10.07
N ASP A 28 -19.93 1.84 -9.51
CA ASP A 28 -18.87 2.17 -8.58
C ASP A 28 -17.48 2.01 -9.21
N ARG A 29 -16.70 3.10 -9.21
CA ARG A 29 -15.39 3.23 -9.89
C ARG A 29 -14.25 2.75 -8.98
N LYS A 30 -14.14 1.44 -8.83
CA LYS A 30 -13.09 0.78 -8.01
C LYS A 30 -11.69 0.90 -8.62
N ASP A 31 -11.62 1.04 -9.95
CA ASP A 31 -10.41 1.05 -10.79
C ASP A 31 -9.43 2.19 -10.47
N VAL A 32 -9.91 3.25 -9.81
CA VAL A 32 -9.10 4.40 -9.39
C VAL A 32 -8.07 4.01 -8.33
N PHE A 33 -8.52 3.32 -7.27
CA PHE A 33 -7.66 2.96 -6.13
C PHE A 33 -7.24 1.50 -6.13
N PHE A 34 -7.94 0.64 -6.87
CA PHE A 34 -7.65 -0.78 -6.98
C PHE A 34 -7.35 -1.15 -8.43
N TYR A 35 -6.45 -2.10 -8.63
CA TYR A 35 -6.42 -2.84 -9.88
C TYR A 35 -7.13 -4.18 -9.69
N GLN A 36 -7.75 -4.65 -10.77
CA GLN A 36 -8.43 -5.92 -10.78
C GLN A 36 -7.44 -6.99 -11.26
N ALA A 37 -7.05 -7.91 -10.36
CA ALA A 37 -6.12 -8.99 -10.66
C ALA A 37 -6.80 -10.14 -11.41
N ASP A 38 -8.07 -10.40 -11.08
CA ASP A 38 -8.96 -11.34 -11.78
C ASP A 38 -10.44 -10.91 -11.61
N ASP A 39 -11.38 -11.70 -12.13
CA ASP A 39 -12.82 -11.36 -12.16
C ASP A 39 -13.41 -10.94 -10.79
N ALA A 40 -12.84 -11.38 -9.66
CA ALA A 40 -13.36 -11.07 -8.34
C ALA A 40 -12.31 -10.53 -7.36
N HIS A 41 -11.03 -10.41 -7.76
CA HIS A 41 -9.96 -10.04 -6.86
C HIS A 41 -9.40 -8.63 -7.16
N TYR A 42 -9.49 -7.77 -6.15
CA TYR A 42 -9.07 -6.37 -6.19
C TYR A 42 -7.90 -6.14 -5.25
N ILE A 43 -6.85 -5.53 -5.78
CA ILE A 43 -5.62 -5.24 -5.06
C ILE A 43 -5.42 -3.72 -5.03
N PRO A 44 -5.14 -3.11 -3.87
CA PRO A 44 -4.83 -1.69 -3.77
C PRO A 44 -3.63 -1.29 -4.63
N ARG A 45 -3.75 -0.18 -5.36
CA ARG A 45 -2.61 0.53 -5.96
C ARG A 45 -1.84 1.27 -4.87
N ALA A 46 -1.15 0.50 -4.02
CA ALA A 46 -0.48 1.01 -2.84
C ALA A 46 0.93 0.45 -2.72
N VAL A 47 1.89 1.33 -2.42
CA VAL A 47 3.25 0.97 -2.03
C VAL A 47 3.43 1.23 -0.54
N LEU A 48 3.81 0.19 0.21
CA LEU A 48 4.05 0.27 1.65
C LEU A 48 5.56 0.32 1.90
N LEU A 49 6.04 1.43 2.46
CA LEU A 49 7.46 1.64 2.75
C LEU A 49 7.66 1.90 4.24
N ASP A 50 8.54 1.12 4.87
CA ASP A 50 9.00 1.41 6.23
C ASP A 50 10.49 1.04 6.40
N LEU A 51 11.18 1.83 7.23
CA LEU A 51 12.55 1.56 7.67
C LEU A 51 12.58 0.63 8.90
N GLU A 52 11.41 0.38 9.51
CA GLU A 52 11.24 -0.49 10.66
C GLU A 52 10.19 -1.58 10.40
N PRO A 53 10.43 -2.83 10.82
CA PRO A 53 9.54 -3.94 10.54
C PRO A 53 8.20 -3.86 11.26
N ARG A 54 8.11 -3.07 12.35
CA ARG A 54 6.99 -3.13 13.29
C ARG A 54 5.64 -2.88 12.62
N VAL A 55 5.51 -1.82 11.82
CA VAL A 55 4.21 -1.46 11.23
C VAL A 55 3.83 -2.44 10.13
N ILE A 56 4.75 -2.76 9.24
CA ILE A 56 4.54 -3.73 8.15
C ILE A 56 4.16 -5.10 8.72
N ASN A 57 4.86 -5.59 9.74
CA ASN A 57 4.53 -6.87 10.38
C ASN A 57 3.14 -6.87 11.02
N THR A 58 2.68 -5.74 11.56
CA THR A 58 1.31 -5.60 12.06
C THR A 58 0.28 -5.70 10.93
N ILE A 59 0.59 -5.18 9.73
CA ILE A 59 -0.27 -5.29 8.55
C ILE A 59 -0.30 -6.74 8.06
N LEU A 60 0.87 -7.36 7.91
CA LEU A 60 1.03 -8.74 7.43
C LEU A 60 0.51 -9.80 8.41
N SER A 61 0.25 -9.43 9.67
CA SER A 61 -0.44 -10.29 10.65
C SER A 61 -1.92 -9.94 10.85
N SER A 62 -2.43 -8.94 10.14
CA SER A 62 -3.84 -8.52 10.21
C SER A 62 -4.73 -9.36 9.28
N PRO A 63 -6.06 -9.31 9.44
CA PRO A 63 -6.99 -9.90 8.47
C PRO A 63 -6.80 -9.40 7.03
N TYR A 64 -6.23 -8.20 6.87
CA TYR A 64 -5.96 -7.56 5.57
C TYR A 64 -4.59 -7.92 4.99
N ALA A 65 -3.87 -8.88 5.56
CA ALA A 65 -2.53 -9.25 5.09
C ALA A 65 -2.51 -9.70 3.62
N ARG A 66 -3.61 -10.30 3.14
CA ARG A 66 -3.76 -10.78 1.76
C ARG A 66 -4.29 -9.74 0.78
N LEU A 67 -4.69 -8.56 1.26
CA LEU A 67 -5.19 -7.49 0.40
C LEU A 67 -4.06 -6.87 -0.45
N TYR A 68 -2.86 -6.72 0.13
CA TYR A 68 -1.76 -5.98 -0.49
C TYR A 68 -0.91 -6.88 -1.38
N ASN A 69 -0.43 -6.35 -2.50
CA ASN A 69 0.61 -7.00 -3.29
C ASN A 69 1.92 -7.07 -2.47
N PRO A 70 2.46 -8.27 -2.17
CA PRO A 70 3.71 -8.41 -1.45
C PRO A 70 4.90 -7.74 -2.14
N GLU A 71 4.88 -7.64 -3.47
CA GLU A 71 5.93 -6.97 -4.26
C GLU A 71 5.90 -5.44 -4.09
N ASN A 72 4.83 -4.89 -3.53
CA ASN A 72 4.69 -3.45 -3.26
C ASN A 72 5.09 -3.07 -1.84
N VAL A 73 5.69 -3.99 -1.09
CA VAL A 73 6.10 -3.77 0.30
C VAL A 73 7.61 -3.69 0.37
N TYR A 74 8.11 -2.49 0.66
CA TYR A 74 9.51 -2.26 0.97
C TYR A 74 9.74 -2.22 2.49
N LEU A 75 10.66 -3.05 2.95
CA LEU A 75 11.17 -3.03 4.31
C LEU A 75 12.70 -2.97 4.31
N SER A 76 13.27 -1.96 4.97
CA SER A 76 14.72 -1.81 5.04
C SER A 76 15.39 -3.02 5.71
N LYS A 77 16.36 -3.63 5.02
CA LYS A 77 17.15 -4.78 5.49
C LYS A 77 17.97 -4.47 6.75
N HIS A 78 18.28 -3.19 6.98
CA HIS A 78 19.12 -2.76 8.10
C HIS A 78 18.34 -2.52 9.39
N GLY A 79 17.00 -2.51 9.36
CA GLY A 79 16.11 -2.55 10.53
C GLY A 79 16.25 -1.43 11.57
N GLY A 80 17.02 -0.38 11.28
CA GLY A 80 17.44 0.64 12.25
C GLY A 80 16.49 1.84 12.37
N GLY A 81 15.51 1.97 11.47
CA GLY A 81 14.65 3.15 11.42
C GLY A 81 15.40 4.47 11.20
N ALA A 82 14.66 5.58 11.26
CA ALA A 82 15.25 6.92 11.26
C ALA A 82 15.55 7.46 12.67
N GLY A 83 15.13 6.75 13.72
CA GLY A 83 15.40 7.13 15.12
C GLY A 83 14.87 8.52 15.52
N ASN A 84 13.69 8.90 15.03
CA ASN A 84 13.12 10.25 15.19
C ASN A 84 14.03 11.40 14.68
N ASN A 85 14.95 11.10 13.76
CA ASN A 85 15.83 12.08 13.14
C ASN A 85 15.51 12.21 11.64
N TRP A 86 15.00 13.38 11.26
CA TRP A 86 14.64 13.68 9.87
C TRP A 86 15.83 13.54 8.90
N ALA A 87 17.00 14.07 9.26
CA ALA A 87 18.18 14.01 8.40
C ALA A 87 18.69 12.58 8.19
N ALA A 88 18.58 11.74 9.23
CA ALA A 88 18.88 10.31 9.13
C ALA A 88 17.91 9.62 8.16
N GLY A 89 16.61 9.93 8.24
CA GLY A 89 15.61 9.43 7.29
C GLY A 89 15.90 9.86 5.85
N TYR A 90 16.22 11.13 5.63
CA TYR A 90 16.58 11.66 4.31
C TYR A 90 17.81 10.95 3.72
N THR A 91 18.88 10.83 4.51
CA THR A 91 20.13 10.16 4.08
C THR A 91 19.92 8.67 3.81
N GLN A 92 19.01 8.02 4.52
CA GLN A 92 18.61 6.64 4.20
C GLN A 92 17.82 6.59 2.91
N GLY A 93 16.88 7.52 2.69
CA GLY A 93 16.10 7.62 1.45
C GLY A 93 16.99 7.66 0.20
N GLU A 94 18.05 8.47 0.19
CA GLU A 94 19.00 8.53 -0.93
C GLU A 94 19.68 7.18 -1.22
N LYS A 95 19.89 6.35 -0.20
CA LYS A 95 20.52 5.02 -0.37
C LYS A 95 19.54 3.96 -0.85
N LEU A 96 18.25 4.18 -0.64
CA LEU A 96 17.17 3.25 -0.95
C LEU A 96 16.41 3.65 -2.20
N GLU A 97 16.77 4.78 -2.80
CA GLU A 97 16.09 5.42 -3.93
C GLU A 97 15.80 4.40 -5.04
N GLU A 98 16.83 3.70 -5.52
CA GLU A 98 16.69 2.72 -6.61
C GLU A 98 15.67 1.62 -6.28
N GLU A 99 15.81 0.94 -5.13
CA GLU A 99 14.89 -0.14 -4.73
C GLU A 99 13.44 0.35 -4.54
N VAL A 100 13.25 1.60 -4.13
CA VAL A 100 11.92 2.18 -3.90
C VAL A 100 11.29 2.64 -5.22
N PHE A 101 12.07 3.29 -6.08
CA PHE A 101 11.61 3.74 -7.39
C PHE A 101 11.29 2.57 -8.32
N ASP A 102 12.02 1.46 -8.25
CA ASP A 102 11.68 0.24 -9.01
C ASP A 102 10.25 -0.25 -8.71
N ILE A 103 9.81 -0.15 -7.45
CA ILE A 103 8.45 -0.55 -7.04
C ILE A 103 7.43 0.48 -7.55
N ILE A 104 7.73 1.77 -7.40
CA ILE A 104 6.84 2.86 -7.84
C ILE A 104 6.66 2.83 -9.35
N ASP A 105 7.74 2.67 -10.11
CA ASP A 105 7.74 2.65 -11.57
C ASP A 105 6.95 1.44 -12.08
N ARG A 106 7.13 0.25 -11.50
CA ARG A 106 6.32 -0.93 -11.85
C ARG A 106 4.81 -0.69 -11.63
N GLU A 107 4.43 -0.06 -10.51
CA GLU A 107 3.02 0.25 -10.23
C GLU A 107 2.47 1.37 -11.13
N ALA A 108 3.29 2.35 -11.48
CA ALA A 108 2.94 3.42 -12.41
C ALA A 108 2.75 2.88 -13.84
N GLU A 109 3.64 2.01 -14.30
CA GLU A 109 3.57 1.34 -15.62
C GLU A 109 2.37 0.40 -15.71
N GLY A 110 1.95 -0.21 -14.59
CA GLY A 110 0.72 -1.02 -14.50
C GLY A 110 -0.58 -0.21 -14.46
N SER A 111 -0.51 1.11 -14.62
CA SER A 111 -1.67 2.00 -14.60
C SER A 111 -1.94 2.58 -15.99
N ASP A 112 -3.12 2.31 -16.55
CA ASP A 112 -3.48 2.74 -17.92
C ASP A 112 -3.43 4.27 -18.12
N SER A 113 -3.78 5.03 -17.09
CA SER A 113 -3.76 6.50 -17.10
C SER A 113 -3.50 7.02 -15.68
N LEU A 114 -2.25 6.92 -15.22
CA LEU A 114 -1.85 7.45 -13.93
C LEU A 114 -2.07 8.98 -13.87
N GLU A 115 -2.93 9.43 -12.95
CA GLU A 115 -3.23 10.86 -12.79
C GLU A 115 -2.34 11.54 -11.74
N ALA A 116 -2.13 10.88 -10.60
CA ALA A 116 -1.41 11.45 -9.46
C ALA A 116 -0.87 10.36 -8.51
N VAL A 117 0.05 10.77 -7.64
CA VAL A 117 0.54 9.98 -6.50
C VAL A 117 0.17 10.70 -5.21
N GLU A 118 -0.49 9.99 -4.29
CA GLU A 118 -0.78 10.48 -2.94
C GLU A 118 0.23 9.90 -1.95
N MET A 119 0.97 10.77 -1.24
CA MET A 119 1.92 10.35 -0.22
C MET A 119 1.30 10.46 1.18
N GLN A 120 1.10 9.32 1.85
CA GLN A 120 0.62 9.27 3.24
C GLN A 120 1.77 8.98 4.20
N VAL A 121 2.14 9.97 5.01
CA VAL A 121 3.15 9.82 6.06
C VAL A 121 2.46 9.67 7.41
N LYS A 122 2.65 8.53 8.08
CA LYS A 122 2.12 8.30 9.43
C LYS A 122 3.17 8.63 10.48
N ASP A 123 2.88 9.61 11.32
CA ASP A 123 3.68 9.85 12.52
C ASP A 123 3.49 8.68 13.49
N LYS A 124 4.60 8.03 13.87
CA LYS A 124 4.61 6.91 14.81
C LYS A 124 4.54 7.38 16.28
N ASN A 125 4.67 8.68 16.53
CA ASN A 125 4.69 9.28 17.87
C ASN A 125 3.32 9.75 18.36
N GLN A 126 2.28 9.69 17.52
CA GLN A 126 0.90 9.99 17.93
C GLN A 126 0.11 8.68 18.00
N ASN A 127 -0.31 8.32 19.22
CA ASN A 127 -1.20 7.19 19.49
C ASN A 127 -2.56 7.39 18.81
#